data_AF-A0A2V8LNJ1-F1
#
_entry.id   AF-A0A2V8LNJ1-F1
#
_cell.length_a   1.000
_cell.length_b   1.000
_cell.length_c   1.000
_cell.angle_alpha   90.00
_cell.angle_beta   90.00
_cell.angle_gamma   90.00
#
_symmetry.space_group_name_H-M   'P 1'
#
loop_
_entity.id
_entity.type
_entity.pdbx_description
1 polymer ?
#
loop_
_entity_poly.entity_id
_entity_poly.type
_entity_poly.pdbx_seq_one_letter_code
_entity_poly.pdbx_strand_id
1 'polypeptide(L)' 'YHDETLPQEGAKLAHFCSMCGPHFCSMKITQDVREYAAQKEIDEQAALGLGMKEKAEEFVASGGEIYQ' A
#
# COMPACT_ATOMS: atom_id res chain seq x y z
N TYR A 1 6.20 15.08 18.69
CA TYR A 1 5.20 14.27 19.41
C TYR A 1 4.68 13.22 18.44
N HIS A 2 5.21 11.99 18.49
CA HIS A 2 4.77 10.86 17.64
C HIS A 2 4.77 9.57 18.45
N ASP A 3 3.89 9.58 19.46
CA ASP A 3 3.40 8.42 20.19
C ASP A 3 4.22 7.94 21.40
N GLU A 4 3.77 8.40 22.57
CA GLU A 4 4.03 7.77 23.87
C GLU A 4 3.38 6.37 23.98
N THR A 5 2.61 5.93 22.98
CA THR A 5 1.77 4.71 22.98
C THR A 5 2.30 3.57 22.11
N LEU A 6 3.45 3.74 21.44
CA LEU A 6 4.16 2.67 20.73
C LEU A 6 5.36 2.22 21.60
N PRO A 7 5.18 1.26 22.53
CA PRO A 7 6.20 0.92 23.54
C PRO A 7 7.42 0.19 22.98
N GLN A 8 7.38 -0.24 21.72
CA GLN A 8 8.43 -1.04 21.09
C GLN A 8 9.31 -0.17 20.19
N GLU A 9 10.63 -0.21 20.39
CA GLU A 9 11.59 0.60 19.61
C GLU A 9 11.47 0.40 18.10
N GLY A 10 11.09 -0.80 17.64
CA GLY A 10 10.89 -1.09 16.22
C GLY A 10 9.80 -0.23 15.56
N ALA A 11 8.81 0.24 16.31
CA ALA A 11 7.76 1.11 15.79
C ALA A 11 8.24 2.54 15.51
N LYS A 12 9.38 2.95 16.09
CA LYS A 12 10.03 4.24 15.80
C LYS A 12 10.78 4.26 14.46
N LEU A 13 11.08 3.08 13.92
CA LEU A 13 11.72 2.88 12.61
C LEU A 13 10.69 2.54 11.52
N ALA A 14 9.42 2.33 11.90
CA ALA A 14 8.39 1.94 10.96
C ALA A 14 7.87 3.14 10.17
N HIS A 15 7.69 2.96 8.86
CA HIS A 15 7.16 3.99 7.96
C HIS A 15 5.63 4.15 8.10
N PHE A 16 5.13 4.35 9.31
CA PHE A 16 3.75 4.76 9.58
C PHE A 16 3.64 5.51 10.91
N CYS A 17 2.73 6.48 10.98
CA CYS A 17 2.37 7.15 12.23
C CYS A 17 1.21 6.38 12.91
N SER A 18 1.02 6.49 14.23
CA SER A 18 -0.05 5.80 14.98
C SER A 18 -1.45 5.94 14.38
N MET A 19 -1.71 7.02 13.65
CA MET A 19 -3.01 7.31 13.06
C MET A 19 -3.33 6.51 11.79
N CYS A 20 -2.33 6.02 11.05
CA CYS A 20 -2.55 5.41 9.74
C CYS A 20 -2.24 3.91 9.69
N GLY A 21 -1.49 3.38 10.67
CA GLY A 21 -1.05 1.99 10.64
C GLY A 21 -0.22 1.63 9.38
N PRO A 22 0.28 0.40 9.29
CA PRO A 22 1.19 -0.01 8.21
C PRO A 22 0.54 -0.07 6.83
N HIS A 23 -0.79 -0.16 6.76
CA HIS A 23 -1.54 -0.32 5.50
C HIS A 23 -2.11 0.98 4.93
N PHE A 24 -2.29 2.03 5.74
CA PHE A 24 -2.88 3.30 5.28
C PHE A 24 -1.91 4.49 5.34
N CYS A 25 -0.62 4.22 5.53
CA CYS A 25 0.39 5.27 5.42
C CYS A 25 0.51 5.74 3.96
N SER A 26 0.01 6.95 3.68
CA SER A 26 0.03 7.56 2.34
C SER A 26 1.43 7.62 1.72
N MET A 27 2.47 7.86 2.53
CA MET A 27 3.85 7.86 2.08
C MET A 27 4.30 6.47 1.61
N LYS A 28 3.98 5.42 2.38
CA LYS A 28 4.28 4.04 1.99
C LYS A 28 3.53 3.64 0.73
N ILE A 29 2.24 3.95 0.65
CA ILE A 29 1.44 3.66 -0.55
C ILE A 29 2.05 4.32 -1.80
N THR A 30 2.50 5.58 -1.68
CA THR A 30 3.16 6.28 -2.78
C THR A 30 4.46 5.58 -3.19
N GLN A 31 5.26 5.14 -2.21
CA GLN A 31 6.49 4.40 -2.47
C GLN A 31 6.21 3.05 -3.16
N ASP A 32 5.21 2.30 -2.68
CA ASP A 32 4.82 1.01 -3.25
C ASP A 32 4.37 1.16 -4.72
N VAL A 33 3.64 2.24 -5.06
CA VAL A 33 3.24 2.53 -6.47
C VAL A 33 4.46 2.80 -7.35
N ARG A 34 5.44 3.56 -6.86
CA ARG A 34 6.69 3.85 -7.60
C ARG A 34 7.51 2.59 -7.83
N GLU A 35 7.63 1.74 -6.83
CA GLU A 35 8.35 0.48 -6.92
C GLU A 35 7.68 -0.47 -7.91
N TYR A 36 6.34 -0.55 -7.89
CA TYR A 36 5.58 -1.32 -8.86
C TYR A 36 5.78 -0.78 -10.30
N ALA A 37 5.75 0.53 -10.49
CA ALA A 37 6.02 1.17 -11.79
C ALA A 37 7.43 0.85 -12.30
N ALA A 38 8.45 0.94 -11.43
CA ALA A 38 9.84 0.64 -11.75
C ALA A 38 10.04 -0.85 -12.11
N GLN A 39 9.44 -1.78 -11.37
CA GLN A 39 9.52 -3.23 -11.65
C GLN A 39 8.88 -3.61 -13.00
N LYS A 40 7.86 -2.87 -13.42
CA LYS A 40 7.15 -3.09 -14.69
C LYS A 40 7.73 -2.25 -15.84
N GLU A 41 8.74 -1.42 -15.57
CA GLU A 41 9.36 -0.48 -16.52
C GLU A 41 8.34 0.47 -17.20
N ILE A 42 7.38 0.96 -16.41
CA ILE A 42 6.31 1.86 -16.87
C ILE A 42 6.27 3.16 -16.06
N ASP A 43 5.57 4.16 -16.59
CA ASP A 43 5.29 5.41 -15.89
C ASP A 43 4.35 5.22 -14.69
N GLU A 44 4.50 6.05 -13.65
CA GLU A 44 3.67 6.00 -12.44
C GLU A 44 2.16 6.11 -12.73
N GLN A 45 1.74 6.94 -13.70
CA GLN A 45 0.33 7.07 -14.06
C GLN A 45 -0.20 5.82 -14.76
N ALA A 46 0.62 5.21 -15.63
CA ALA A 46 0.26 3.94 -16.27
C ALA A 46 0.16 2.80 -15.24
N ALA A 47 1.03 2.82 -14.24
CA ALA A 47 1.08 1.84 -13.16
C ALA A 47 -0.22 1.83 -12.32
N LEU A 48 -0.82 2.99 -12.06
CA LEU A 48 -2.11 3.09 -11.38
C LEU A 48 -3.22 2.38 -12.16
N GLY A 49 -3.33 2.65 -13.46
CA GLY A 49 -4.35 2.04 -14.31
C GLY A 49 -4.18 0.53 -14.44
N LEU A 50 -2.93 0.08 -14.61
CA LEU A 50 -2.61 -1.35 -14.70
C LEU A 50 -2.89 -2.07 -13.38
N GLY A 51 -2.43 -1.53 -12.25
CA GLY A 51 -2.64 -2.14 -10.93
C GLY A 51 -4.12 -2.24 -10.56
N MET A 52 -4.92 -1.24 -10.88
CA MET A 52 -6.38 -1.30 -10.69
C MET A 52 -7.04 -2.37 -11.56
N LYS A 53 -6.59 -2.53 -12.81
CA LYS A 53 -7.08 -3.58 -13.69
C LYS A 53 -6.73 -4.97 -13.17
N GLU A 54 -5.47 -5.19 -12.79
CA GLU A 54 -5.00 -6.47 -12.21
C GLU A 54 -5.82 -6.83 -10.95
N LYS A 55 -6.07 -5.86 -10.07
CA LYS A 55 -6.89 -6.07 -8.85
C LYS A 55 -8.37 -6.34 -9.14
N ALA A 56 -8.93 -5.71 -10.16
CA ALA A 56 -10.30 -5.99 -10.59
C ALA A 56 -10.43 -7.41 -11.15
N GLU A 57 -9.47 -7.86 -11.94
CA GLU A 57 -9.41 -9.24 -12.45
C GLU A 57 -9.25 -10.25 -11.32
N GLU A 58 -8.40 -9.97 -10.32
CA GLU A 58 -8.23 -10.78 -9.11
C GLU A 58 -9.55 -10.91 -8.33
N PHE A 59 -10.26 -9.81 -8.12
CA PHE A 59 -11.55 -9.80 -7.41
C PHE A 59 -12.63 -10.61 -8.13
N VAL A 60 -12.71 -10.49 -9.46
CA VAL A 60 -13.65 -11.30 -10.26
C VAL A 60 -13.26 -12.77 -10.18
N ALA A 61 -11.97 -13.09 -10.26
CA ALA A 61 -11.47 -14.47 -10.17
C ALA A 61 -11.70 -15.10 -8.80
N SER A 62 -11.69 -14.32 -7.71
CA SER A 62 -11.99 -14.80 -6.35
C SER A 62 -13.49 -14.99 -6.10
N GLY A 63 -14.35 -14.77 -7.08
CA GLY A 63 -15.80 -14.96 -6.97
C GLY A 63 -16.59 -13.67 -6.72
N GLY A 64 -15.93 -12.50 -6.73
CA GLY A 64 -16.60 -11.21 -6.59
C GLY A 64 -17.20 -10.96 -5.19
N GLU A 65 -16.71 -11.67 -4.18
CA GLU A 65 -17.16 -11.51 -2.80
C GLU A 65 -16.17 -10.65 -2.01
N ILE A 66 -16.70 -9.67 -1.27
CA ILE A 66 -15.91 -8.76 -0.43
C ILE A 66 -15.40 -9.47 0.83
N TYR A 67 -16.12 -10.48 1.30
CA TYR A 67 -15.79 -11.27 2.49
C TYR A 67 -15.58 -12.71 2.07
N GLN A 68 -14.37 -13.22 2.24
CA GLN A 68 -13.95 -14.60 1.98
C GLN A 68 -13.48 -15.25 3.28
#